data_AF-A0A1H0KIQ8-F1
#
_entry.id   AF-A0A1H0KIQ8-F1
#
_cell.length_a   1.000
_cell.length_b   1.000
_cell.length_c   1.000
_cell.angle_alpha   90.00
_cell.angle_beta   90.00
_cell.angle_gamma   90.00
#
_symmetry.space_group_name_H-M   'P 1'
#
loop_
_entity.id
_entity.type
_entity.pdbx_description
1 polymer ?
#
loop_
_entity_poly.entity_id
_entity_poly.type
_entity_poly.pdbx_seq_one_letter_code
_entity_poly.pdbx_strand_id
1 'polypeptide(L)'
;MTCTARPTFTEIHEWVTEYEKHDTVAHATVHVLRQDDPEHLESGMVAIHLNHGPASISLNVDCERTWTASLSERSGEFPLSGGNLVALGEELYTTGKLCEYLQARTDEAAAAS
;
A
#
# COMPACT_ATOMS: atom_id res chain seq x y z
N MET A 1 15.98 17.10 -10.58
CA MET A 1 16.65 16.16 -9.65
C MET A 1 16.43 14.78 -10.21
N THR A 2 17.46 13.96 -10.36
CA THR A 2 17.30 12.57 -10.80
C THR A 2 16.63 11.78 -9.68
N CYS A 3 15.45 11.23 -9.96
CA CYS A 3 14.73 10.35 -9.05
C CYS A 3 15.61 9.14 -8.72
N THR A 4 15.64 8.73 -7.45
CA THR A 4 16.32 7.47 -7.08
C THR A 4 15.52 6.31 -7.68
N ALA A 5 16.21 5.23 -8.10
CA ALA A 5 15.52 4.06 -8.63
C ALA A 5 14.50 3.54 -7.60
N ARG A 6 13.21 3.60 -7.98
CA ARG A 6 12.10 3.08 -7.18
C ARG A 6 11.96 1.58 -7.40
N PRO A 7 11.39 0.84 -6.44
CA PRO A 7 11.03 -0.56 -6.66
C PRO A 7 10.18 -0.71 -7.92
N THR A 8 10.54 -1.67 -8.75
CA THR A 8 9.78 -2.02 -9.95
C THR A 8 8.42 -2.64 -9.57
N PHE A 9 7.48 -2.62 -10.50
CA PHE A 9 6.20 -3.29 -10.37
C PHE A 9 6.36 -4.77 -9.99
N THR A 10 7.34 -5.45 -10.59
CA THR A 10 7.62 -6.86 -10.32
C THR A 10 8.07 -7.06 -8.87
N GLU A 11 9.03 -6.26 -8.39
CA GLU A 11 9.50 -6.33 -7.00
C GLU A 11 8.36 -6.06 -6.01
N ILE A 12 7.56 -5.01 -6.25
CA ILE A 12 6.41 -4.69 -5.41
C ILE A 12 5.41 -5.85 -5.40
N HIS A 13 5.10 -6.42 -6.56
CA HIS A 13 4.18 -7.55 -6.68
C HIS A 13 4.69 -8.79 -5.93
N GLU A 14 5.98 -9.12 -6.07
CA GLU A 14 6.60 -10.22 -5.34
C GLU A 14 6.54 -9.99 -3.84
N TRP A 15 6.91 -8.80 -3.34
CA TRP A 15 6.89 -8.49 -1.92
C TRP A 15 5.50 -8.54 -1.33
N VAL A 16 4.48 -8.00 -2.02
CA VAL A 16 3.08 -8.09 -1.57
C VAL A 16 2.63 -9.55 -1.55
N THR A 17 2.96 -10.33 -2.58
CA THR A 17 2.63 -11.77 -2.64
C THR A 17 3.31 -12.56 -1.53
N GLU A 18 4.54 -12.20 -1.15
CA GLU A 18 5.25 -12.80 -0.02
C GLU A 18 4.60 -12.43 1.31
N TYR A 19 4.25 -11.15 1.48
CA TYR A 19 3.57 -10.67 2.67
C TYR A 19 2.26 -11.41 2.90
N GLU A 20 1.41 -11.52 1.88
CA GLU A 20 0.10 -12.20 1.96
C GLU A 20 0.19 -13.70 2.32
N LYS A 21 1.34 -14.36 2.14
CA LYS A 21 1.56 -15.75 2.57
C LYS A 21 1.78 -15.87 4.07
N HIS A 22 2.35 -14.86 4.70
CA HIS A 22 2.73 -14.85 6.11
C HIS A 22 1.74 -14.08 6.98
N ASP A 23 1.25 -12.98 6.44
CA ASP A 23 0.37 -12.02 7.08
C ASP A 23 -0.76 -11.69 6.10
N THR A 24 -1.99 -12.05 6.45
CA THR A 24 -3.15 -11.58 5.70
C THR A 24 -3.42 -10.13 6.05
N VAL A 25 -3.61 -9.28 5.03
CA VAL A 25 -4.26 -7.98 5.24
C VAL A 25 -5.71 -8.28 5.58
N ALA A 26 -6.01 -8.32 6.88
CA ALA A 26 -7.28 -8.79 7.38
C ALA A 26 -8.41 -7.98 6.77
N HIS A 27 -9.34 -8.68 6.12
CA HIS A 27 -10.57 -8.11 5.59
C HIS A 27 -10.41 -7.03 4.52
N ALA A 28 -9.23 -6.77 3.96
CA ALA A 28 -9.07 -5.84 2.84
C ALA A 28 -8.67 -6.56 1.56
N THR A 29 -8.96 -5.96 0.41
CA THR A 29 -8.52 -6.50 -0.89
C THR A 29 -7.34 -5.70 -1.40
N VAL A 30 -6.20 -6.35 -1.65
CA VAL A 30 -4.97 -5.69 -2.10
C VAL A 30 -4.74 -5.94 -3.59
N HIS A 31 -4.35 -4.89 -4.30
CA HIS A 31 -4.01 -4.93 -5.71
C HIS A 31 -2.72 -4.15 -5.97
N VAL A 32 -1.78 -4.75 -6.71
CA VAL A 32 -0.61 -4.03 -7.22
C VAL A 32 -0.94 -3.51 -8.62
N LEU A 33 -0.82 -2.20 -8.79
CA LEU A 33 -1.12 -1.50 -10.05
C LEU A 33 0.17 -0.90 -10.61
N ARG A 34 0.26 -0.82 -11.93
CA ARG A 34 1.33 -0.02 -12.55
C ARG A 34 1.06 1.45 -12.30
N GLN A 35 2.11 2.22 -12.01
CA GLN A 35 1.99 3.65 -11.88
C GLN A 35 2.01 4.27 -13.28
N ASP A 36 0.98 5.05 -13.63
CA ASP A 36 0.97 5.88 -14.85
C ASP A 36 1.85 7.13 -14.65
N ASP A 37 3.12 6.91 -14.35
CA ASP A 37 4.15 7.94 -14.25
C ASP A 37 5.06 7.86 -15.48
N PRO A 38 4.97 8.83 -16.42
CA PRO A 38 5.73 8.80 -17.66
C PRO A 38 7.25 8.86 -17.45
N GLU A 39 7.73 9.31 -16.28
CA GLU A 39 9.16 9.34 -15.96
C GLU A 39 9.64 8.01 -15.35
N HIS A 40 8.74 7.13 -14.92
CA HIS A 40 9.05 5.92 -14.15
C HIS A 40 8.04 4.79 -14.40
N LEU A 41 7.88 4.45 -15.68
CA LEU A 41 6.91 3.47 -16.21
C LEU A 41 7.10 2.04 -15.64
N GLU A 42 8.23 1.78 -15.00
CA GLU A 42 8.56 0.48 -14.41
C GLU A 42 8.10 0.32 -12.97
N SER A 43 7.74 1.41 -12.27
CA SER A 43 7.29 1.38 -10.87
C SER A 43 5.80 1.02 -10.73
N GLY A 44 5.43 0.53 -9.56
CA GLY A 44 4.03 0.26 -9.20
C GLY A 44 3.54 1.09 -8.01
N MET A 45 2.24 0.96 -7.74
CA MET A 45 1.59 1.39 -6.50
C MET A 45 0.75 0.22 -5.96
N VAL A 46 0.39 0.28 -4.68
CA VAL A 46 -0.50 -0.72 -4.07
C VAL A 46 -1.83 -0.05 -3.74
N ALA A 47 -2.92 -0.57 -4.29
CA ALA A 47 -4.27 -0.14 -3.98
C ALA A 47 -4.93 -1.15 -3.03
N ILE A 48 -5.52 -0.65 -1.95
CA ILE A 48 -6.20 -1.42 -0.92
C ILE A 48 -7.65 -0.96 -0.86
N HIS A 49 -8.57 -1.90 -1.08
CA HIS A 49 -9.99 -1.69 -0.87
C HIS A 49 -10.38 -2.14 0.54
N LEU A 50 -10.90 -1.22 1.35
CA LEU A 50 -11.42 -1.50 2.68
C LEU A 50 -12.82 -2.13 2.51
N ASN A 51 -13.05 -3.33 3.03
CA ASN A 51 -14.35 -3.98 2.88
C ASN A 51 -15.36 -3.48 3.92
N HIS A 52 -14.90 -2.87 5.02
CA HIS A 52 -15.75 -2.33 6.09
C HIS A 52 -15.81 -0.80 6.13
N GLY A 53 -15.17 -0.11 5.19
CA GLY A 53 -15.23 1.33 5.03
C GLY A 53 -15.45 1.75 3.58
N PRO A 54 -16.09 2.89 3.29
CA PRO A 54 -16.37 3.33 1.94
C PRO A 54 -15.14 4.04 1.33
N ALA A 55 -13.95 3.55 1.62
CA ALA A 55 -12.70 4.19 1.26
C ALA A 55 -11.72 3.19 0.66
N SER A 56 -10.73 3.72 -0.03
CA SER A 56 -9.61 2.94 -0.53
C SER A 56 -8.33 3.68 -0.15
N ILE A 57 -7.29 2.90 0.10
CA ILE A 57 -5.97 3.41 0.42
C ILE A 57 -5.06 3.10 -0.75
N SER A 58 -4.31 4.10 -1.22
CA SER A 58 -3.19 3.86 -2.13
C SER A 58 -1.88 4.06 -1.39
N LEU A 59 -0.99 3.07 -1.50
CA LEU A 59 0.40 3.16 -1.05
C LEU A 59 1.25 3.49 -2.27
N ASN A 60 1.97 4.60 -2.19
CA ASN A 60 2.82 5.10 -3.26
C ASN A 60 4.24 5.29 -2.74
N VAL A 61 5.22 4.99 -3.59
CA VAL A 61 6.63 5.23 -3.33
C VAL A 61 7.10 6.45 -4.13
N ASP A 62 7.68 7.42 -3.43
CA ASP A 62 8.22 8.63 -4.06
C ASP A 62 9.67 8.47 -4.54
N CYS A 63 10.24 9.55 -5.07
CA CYS A 63 11.62 9.58 -5.56
C CYS A 63 12.70 9.49 -4.48
N GLU A 64 12.31 9.69 -3.23
CA GLU A 64 13.18 9.53 -2.06
C GLU A 64 13.07 8.11 -1.48
N ARG A 65 12.32 7.22 -2.15
CA ARG A 65 12.04 5.84 -1.73
C ARG A 65 11.22 5.76 -0.45
N THR A 66 10.41 6.78 -0.18
CA THR A 66 9.49 6.80 0.95
C THR A 66 8.11 6.32 0.53
N TRP A 67 7.58 5.35 1.26
CA TRP A 67 6.20 4.89 1.12
C TRP A 67 5.23 5.77 1.90
N THR A 68 4.17 6.21 1.23
CA THR A 68 3.11 7.01 1.84
C THR A 68 1.76 6.42 1.52
N ALA A 69 0.85 6.46 2.51
CA ALA A 69 -0.53 6.04 2.36
C ALA A 69 -1.42 7.25 2.10
N SER A 70 -2.19 7.22 1.01
CA SER A 70 -3.25 8.18 0.73
C SER A 70 -4.60 7.49 0.93
N LEU A 71 -5.36 7.97 1.92
CA LEU A 71 -6.74 7.53 2.14
C LEU A 71 -7.67 8.41 1.30
N SER A 72 -8.51 7.80 0.47
CA SER A 72 -9.48 8.54 -0.33
C SER A 72 -10.45 9.32 0.57
N GLU A 73 -10.46 10.64 0.47
CA GLU A 73 -11.45 11.48 1.13
C GLU A 73 -12.85 11.17 0.57
N ARG A 74 -13.84 11.09 1.46
CA ARG A 74 -15.25 11.02 1.07
C ARG A 74 -16.06 12.08 1.81
N SER A 75 -16.93 12.74 1.06
CA SER A 75 -17.90 13.70 1.59
C SER A 75 -19.09 12.97 2.21
N GLY A 76 -19.27 13.10 3.53
CA GLY A 76 -20.46 12.65 4.26
C GLY A 76 -20.16 11.76 5.46
N GLU A 77 -21.12 11.63 6.37
CA GLU A 77 -21.02 10.69 7.48
C GLU A 77 -21.24 9.25 7.00
N PHE A 78 -20.42 8.32 7.49
CA PHE A 78 -20.58 6.89 7.24
C PHE A 78 -20.90 6.18 8.56
N PRO A 79 -22.19 5.92 8.87
CA PRO A 79 -22.57 5.28 10.12
C PRO A 79 -22.12 3.82 10.14
N LEU A 80 -21.39 3.45 11.19
CA LEU A 80 -20.84 2.11 11.41
C LEU A 80 -21.43 1.48 12.66
N SER A 81 -21.73 0.19 12.59
CA SER A 81 -21.95 -0.62 13.80
C SER A 81 -20.63 -0.80 14.55
N GLY A 82 -20.68 -1.12 15.85
CA GLY A 82 -19.46 -1.37 16.64
C GLY A 82 -18.58 -2.47 16.04
N GLY A 83 -19.17 -3.55 15.52
CA GLY A 83 -18.42 -4.63 14.86
C GLY A 83 -17.72 -4.17 13.58
N ASN A 84 -18.41 -3.40 12.73
CA ASN A 84 -17.81 -2.88 11.50
C ASN A 84 -16.73 -1.82 11.79
N LEU A 85 -16.86 -1.05 12.88
CA LEU A 85 -15.83 -0.11 13.32
C LEU A 85 -14.54 -0.84 13.74
N VAL A 86 -14.68 -1.96 14.48
CA VAL A 86 -13.53 -2.79 14.85
C VAL A 86 -12.87 -3.39 13.61
N ALA A 87 -13.65 -3.99 12.70
CA ALA A 87 -13.13 -4.57 11.46
C ALA A 87 -12.40 -3.52 10.58
N LEU A 88 -12.96 -2.31 10.46
CA LEU A 88 -12.29 -1.21 9.77
C LEU A 88 -10.96 -0.82 10.44
N GLY A 89 -10.91 -0.81 11.78
CA GLY A 89 -9.67 -0.58 12.52
C GLY A 89 -8.60 -1.63 12.21
N GLU A 90 -8.99 -2.90 12.09
CA GLU A 90 -8.09 -4.00 11.71
C GLU A 90 -7.59 -3.88 10.26
N GLU A 91 -8.47 -3.49 9.33
CA GLU A 91 -8.09 -3.22 7.93
C GLU A 91 -7.05 -2.07 7.85
N LEU A 92 -7.27 -0.98 8.59
CA LEU A 92 -6.34 0.15 8.65
C LEU A 92 -5.00 -0.25 9.28
N TYR A 93 -5.05 -1.02 10.37
CA TYR A 93 -3.85 -1.49 11.06
C TYR A 93 -2.98 -2.37 10.15
N THR A 94 -3.60 -3.37 9.51
CA THR A 94 -2.89 -4.30 8.62
C THR A 94 -2.39 -3.62 7.35
N THR A 95 -3.12 -2.63 6.82
CA THR A 95 -2.64 -1.77 5.72
C THR A 95 -1.40 -0.97 6.13
N GLY A 96 -1.38 -0.43 7.36
CA GLY A 96 -0.20 0.24 7.92
C GLY A 96 1.00 -0.70 8.03
N LYS A 97 0.78 -1.93 8.51
CA LYS A 97 1.83 -2.97 8.56
C LYS A 97 2.40 -3.32 7.19
N LEU A 98 1.54 -3.42 6.16
CA LEU A 98 1.99 -3.63 4.79
C LEU A 98 2.85 -2.46 4.29
N CYS A 99 2.45 -1.22 4.59
CA CYS A 99 3.23 -0.03 4.22
C CYS A 99 4.63 -0.03 4.87
N GLU A 100 4.71 -0.34 6.17
CA GLU A 100 6.00 -0.48 6.87
C GLU A 100 6.87 -1.59 6.28
N TYR A 101 6.27 -2.73 5.94
CA TYR A 101 6.98 -3.83 5.31
C TYR A 101 7.56 -3.44 3.95
N LEU A 102 6.77 -2.77 3.11
CA LEU A 102 7.23 -2.29 1.81
C LEU A 102 8.37 -1.27 1.96
N GLN A 103 8.32 -0.40 2.97
CA GLN A 103 9.45 0.50 3.29
C GLN A 103 10.70 -0.29 3.63
N ALA A 104 10.61 -1.27 4.53
CA ALA A 104 11.74 -2.10 4.92
C ALA A 104 12.38 -2.82 3.72
N ARG A 105 11.57 -3.38 2.82
CA ARG A 105 12.06 -4.04 1.58
C ARG A 105 12.77 -3.07 0.64
N THR A 106 12.22 -1.86 0.48
CA THR A 106 12.86 -0.81 -0.30
C THR A 106 14.22 -0.41 0.29
N ASP A 107 14.32 -0.28 1.62
CA ASP A 107 15.55 0.09 2.32
C ASP A 107 16.61 -1.04 2.23
N GLU A 108 16.18 -2.31 2.31
CA GLU A 108 17.04 -3.48 2.11
C GLU A 108 17.62 -3.53 0.69
N ALA A 109 16.76 -3.36 -0.32
CA ALA A 109 17.18 -3.34 -1.73
C ALA A 109 18.15 -2.18 -2.00
N ALA A 110 17.91 -1.02 -1.37
CA ALA A 110 18.77 0.15 -1.43
C ALA A 110 20.17 -0.09 -0.87
N ALA A 111 20.28 -0.83 0.23
CA ALA A 111 21.54 -1.13 0.90
C ALA A 111 22.36 -2.21 0.17
N ALA A 112 21.71 -3.05 -0.64
CA ALA A 112 22.35 -4.08 -1.45
C ALA A 112 22.89 -3.58 -2.80
N SER A 113 22.60 -2.32 -3.16
CA SER A 113 22.98 -1.64 -4.41
C SER A 113 24.28 -0.85 -4.29
#